data_AF-A0A0Q4RTI7-F1
#
_entry.id   AF-A0A0Q4RTI7-F1
#
_cell.length_a   1.000
_cell.length_b   1.000
_cell.length_c   1.000
_cell.angle_alpha   90.00
_cell.angle_beta   90.00
_cell.angle_gamma   90.00
#
_symmetry.space_group_name_H-M   'P 1'
#
loop_
_entity.id
_entity.type
_entity.pdbx_description
1 polymer ?
#
loop_
_entity_poly.entity_id
_entity_poly.type
_entity_poly.pdbx_seq_one_letter_code
_entity_poly.pdbx_strand_id
1 'polypeptide(L)' 'MRKMINEDKLKHPYYKLMELRGDALEAELNSWSRLDLVEWLCWNDRNGVYKDEDSLREFGNIVSRVEAIEIISRQIIEA' A
#
# COMPACT_ATOMS: atom_id res chain seq x y z
N MET A 1 4.10 -18.87 1.34
CA MET A 1 3.95 -18.95 -0.13
C MET A 1 4.70 -17.74 -0.70
N ARG A 2 5.87 -17.92 -1.35
CA ARG A 2 6.61 -16.78 -1.92
C ARG A 2 5.76 -16.18 -3.05
N LYS A 3 5.27 -14.95 -2.90
CA LYS A 3 4.61 -14.23 -4.01
C LYS A 3 5.63 -14.12 -5.14
N MET A 4 5.38 -14.76 -6.29
CA MET A 4 6.13 -14.48 -7.51
C MET A 4 5.85 -13.04 -7.89
N ILE A 5 6.82 -12.15 -7.65
CA ILE A 5 6.74 -10.76 -8.07
C ILE A 5 6.79 -10.77 -9.60
N ASN A 6 5.75 -10.26 -10.25
CA ASN A 6 5.72 -10.10 -11.70
C ASN A 6 6.91 -9.20 -12.12
N GLU A 7 7.66 -9.56 -13.17
CA GLU A 7 8.84 -8.79 -13.61
C GLU A 7 8.50 -7.33 -13.93
N ASP A 8 7.27 -7.05 -14.35
CA ASP A 8 6.76 -5.69 -14.57
C ASP A 8 6.63 -4.88 -13.28
N LYS A 9 6.36 -5.52 -12.14
CA LYS A 9 6.28 -4.84 -10.84
C LYS A 9 7.65 -4.35 -10.37
N LEU A 10 8.73 -5.04 -10.72
CA LEU A 10 10.10 -4.66 -10.34
C LEU A 10 10.54 -3.32 -10.92
N LYS A 11 9.90 -2.86 -12.01
CA LYS A 11 10.21 -1.60 -12.68
C LYS A 11 9.36 -0.43 -12.18
N HIS A 12 8.33 -0.69 -11.38
CA HIS A 12 7.45 0.38 -10.89
C HIS A 12 8.11 1.12 -9.71
N PRO A 13 8.04 2.45 -9.63
CA PRO A 13 8.57 3.22 -8.50
C PRO A 13 8.07 2.72 -7.13
N TYR A 14 6.86 2.17 -7.09
CA TYR A 14 6.23 1.56 -5.89
C TYR A 14 6.96 0.34 -5.35
N TYR A 15 7.77 -0.34 -6.16
CA TYR A 15 8.61 -1.46 -5.69
C TYR A 15 9.71 -0.98 -4.75
N LYS A 16 10.30 0.20 -4.99
CA LYS A 16 11.34 0.78 -4.13
C LYS A 16 10.86 0.98 -2.69
N LEU A 17 9.56 1.25 -2.50
CA LEU A 17 8.97 1.36 -1.16
C LEU A 17 9.12 0.06 -0.35
N MET A 18 9.03 -1.10 -1.02
CA MET A 18 9.18 -2.42 -0.37
C MET A 18 10.60 -2.69 0.14
N GLU A 19 11.58 -1.88 -0.25
CA GLU A 19 12.97 -1.98 0.22
C GLU A 19 13.25 -1.07 1.43
N LEU A 20 12.38 -0.09 1.70
CA LEU A 20 12.54 0.82 2.84
C LEU A 20 12.18 0.16 4.17
N ARG A 21 12.84 0.56 5.25
CA ARG A 21 12.61 0.07 6.62
C ARG A 21 12.76 1.20 7.64
N GLY A 22 12.18 1.00 8.82
CA GLY A 22 12.29 1.94 9.96
C GLY A 22 11.88 3.37 9.59
N ASP A 23 12.62 4.35 10.11
CA ASP A 23 12.36 5.78 9.92
C ASP A 23 12.29 6.20 8.45
N ALA A 24 13.03 5.53 7.55
CA ALA A 24 12.99 5.83 6.12
C ALA A 24 11.65 5.44 5.48
N LEU A 25 11.09 4.29 5.88
CA LEU A 25 9.76 3.87 5.43
C LEU A 25 8.69 4.82 5.99
N GLU A 26 8.79 5.15 7.28
CA GLU A 26 7.85 6.06 7.93
C GLU A 26 7.86 7.45 7.30
N ALA A 27 9.04 8.01 7.02
CA ALA A 27 9.18 9.31 6.38
C ALA A 27 8.59 9.32 4.96
N GLU A 28 8.87 8.28 4.16
CA GLU A 28 8.34 8.15 2.80
C GLU A 28 6.81 8.05 2.81
N LEU A 29 6.24 7.14 3.62
CA LEU A 29 4.78 6.99 3.74
C LEU A 29 4.11 8.27 4.26
N ASN A 30 4.78 9.00 5.16
CA ASN A 30 4.25 10.28 5.63
C ASN A 30 4.33 11.40 4.59
N SER A 31 5.19 11.29 3.57
CA SER A 31 5.23 12.26 2.48
C SER A 31 4.10 12.08 1.46
N TRP A 32 3.47 10.90 1.41
CA TRP A 32 2.44 10.57 0.43
C TRP A 32 1.06 11.09 0.83
N SER A 33 0.25 11.40 -0.19
CA SER A 33 -1.16 11.69 0.02
C SER A 33 -1.95 10.41 0.31
N ARG A 34 -3.16 10.56 0.85
CA ARG A 34 -4.07 9.41 1.04
C ARG A 34 -4.31 8.63 -0.25
N LEU A 35 -4.46 9.34 -1.38
CA LEU A 35 -4.73 8.72 -2.67
C LEU A 35 -3.52 7.92 -3.16
N ASP A 36 -2.30 8.46 -3.04
CA ASP A 36 -1.08 7.74 -3.42
C ASP A 36 -0.91 6.43 -2.62
N LEU A 37 -1.22 6.48 -1.32
CA LEU A 37 -1.20 5.30 -0.45
C LEU A 37 -2.23 4.25 -0.89
N VAL A 38 -3.46 4.68 -1.22
CA VAL A 38 -4.51 3.79 -1.73
C VAL A 38 -4.12 3.20 -3.09
N GLU A 39 -3.53 3.98 -3.98
CA GLU A 39 -3.03 3.49 -5.26
C GLU A 39 -1.94 2.44 -5.08
N TRP A 40 -1.02 2.65 -4.15
CA TRP A 40 -0.01 1.65 -3.82
C TRP A 40 -0.64 0.36 -3.28
N LEU A 41 -1.64 0.47 -2.40
CA LEU A 41 -2.36 -0.69 -1.86
C LEU A 41 -3.06 -1.49 -2.97
N CYS A 42 -3.76 -0.82 -3.89
CA CYS A 42 -4.37 -1.45 -5.05
C CYS A 42 -3.34 -2.09 -6.01
N TRP A 43 -2.17 -1.45 -6.15
CA TRP A 43 -1.08 -2.00 -6.95
C TRP A 43 -0.48 -3.25 -6.27
N ASN A 44 -0.27 -3.21 -4.96
CA ASN A 44 0.33 -4.30 -4.20
C ASN A 44 -0.60 -5.51 -4.10
N ASP A 45 -1.85 -5.28 -3.72
CA ASP A 45 -2.90 -6.28 -3.63
C ASP A 45 -4.08 -5.95 -4.57
N ARG A 46 -4.08 -6.63 -5.72
CA ARG A 46 -5.10 -6.47 -6.77
C ARG A 46 -6.50 -6.92 -6.33
N ASN A 47 -6.61 -7.72 -5.28
CA ASN A 47 -7.90 -8.16 -4.74
C ASN A 47 -8.36 -7.29 -3.57
N GLY A 48 -7.56 -6.31 -3.16
CA GLY A 48 -7.86 -5.45 -2.02
C GLY A 48 -8.92 -4.40 -2.32
N VAL A 49 -9.74 -4.12 -1.32
CA VAL A 49 -10.91 -3.23 -1.38
C VAL A 49 -10.53 -1.88 -0.74
N TYR A 50 -9.66 -1.13 -1.42
CA TYR A 50 -9.08 0.11 -0.87
C TYR A 50 -9.58 1.40 -1.52
N LYS A 51 -10.10 1.32 -2.75
CA LYS A 51 -10.72 2.48 -3.42
C LYS A 51 -11.95 2.92 -2.63
N ASP A 52 -12.20 4.22 -2.62
CA ASP A 52 -13.31 4.79 -1.85
C ASP A 52 -14.65 4.11 -2.16
N GLU A 53 -14.96 3.90 -3.45
CA GLU A 53 -16.21 3.25 -3.89
C GLU A 53 -16.33 1.80 -3.40
N ASP A 54 -15.24 1.04 -3.50
CA ASP A 54 -15.19 -0.35 -3.06
C ASP A 54 -15.27 -0.44 -1.53
N SER A 55 -14.48 0.38 -0.82
CA SER A 55 -14.42 0.39 0.64
C SER A 55 -15.76 0.86 1.26
N LEU A 56 -16.39 1.88 0.67
CA LEU A 56 -17.72 2.33 1.08
C LEU A 56 -18.78 1.25 0.86
N ARG A 57 -18.69 0.50 -0.25
CA ARG A 57 -19.65 -0.58 -0.54
C ARG A 57 -19.52 -1.75 0.43
N GLU A 58 -18.29 -2.17 0.74
CA GLU A 58 -18.05 -3.36 1.57
C GLU A 58 -18.07 -3.05 3.08
N PHE A 59 -17.60 -1.87 3.50
CA PHE A 59 -17.38 -1.53 4.91
C PHE A 59 -18.12 -0.27 5.39
N GLY A 60 -18.70 0.52 4.49
CA GLY A 60 -19.43 1.75 4.84
C GLY A 60 -18.55 2.94 5.22
N ASN A 61 -17.24 2.85 5.02
CA ASN A 61 -16.27 3.92 5.25
C ASN A 61 -15.21 3.95 4.15
N ILE A 62 -14.46 5.05 4.05
CA ILE A 62 -13.26 5.13 3.22
C ILE A 62 -12.02 4.80 4.05
N VAL A 63 -10.98 4.27 3.40
CA VAL A 63 -9.68 4.05 4.02
C VAL A 63 -9.05 5.41 4.35
N SER A 64 -8.75 5.63 5.63
CA SER A 64 -8.10 6.87 6.07
C SER A 64 -6.60 6.87 5.75
N ARG A 65 -5.94 8.04 5.80
CA ARG A 65 -4.48 8.12 5.57
C ARG A 65 -3.70 7.32 6.61
N VAL A 66 -4.07 7.43 7.88
CA VAL A 66 -3.39 6.73 9.00
C VAL A 66 -3.54 5.22 8.82
N GLU A 67 -4.77 4.76 8.54
CA GLU A 67 -5.06 3.35 8.28
C GLU A 67 -4.29 2.82 7.07
N ALA A 68 -4.20 3.57 5.97
CA ALA A 68 -3.42 3.17 4.80
C ALA A 68 -1.93 3.02 5.14
N ILE A 69 -1.34 3.96 5.89
CA ILE A 69 0.05 3.85 6.37
C ILE A 69 0.24 2.60 7.21
N GLU A 70 -0.67 2.29 8.13
CA GLU A 70 -0.59 1.09 8.97
C GLU A 70 -0.67 -0.20 8.15
N ILE A 71 -1.60 -0.29 7.20
CA ILE A 71 -1.76 -1.46 6.33
C ILE A 71 -0.49 -1.67 5.49
N ILE A 72 0.02 -0.61 4.85
CA ILE A 72 1.25 -0.70 4.03
C ILE A 72 2.45 -1.11 4.89
N SER A 73 2.62 -0.49 6.06
CA SER A 73 3.71 -0.80 6.98
C SER A 73 3.70 -2.27 7.38
N ARG A 74 2.53 -2.82 7.75
CA ARG A 74 2.37 -4.24 8.06
C ARG A 74 2.70 -5.12 6.86
N GLN A 75 2.18 -4.79 5.68
CA GLN A 75 2.43 -5.56 4.44
C GLN A 75 3.91 -5.58 4.02
N ILE A 76 4.71 -4.57 4.38
CA ILE A 76 6.15 -4.52 4.07
C ILE A 76 7.00 -5.20 5.16
N ILE A 77 6.63 -5.03 6.43
CA ILE A 77 7.41 -5.56 7.57
C ILE A 77 7.16 -7.06 7.77
N GLU A 78 5.94 -7.54 7.54
CA GLU A 78 5.54 -8.92 7.78
C GLU A 78 5.65 -9.82 6.53
N ALA A 79 6.10 -9.28 5.39
CA ALA A 79 6.31 -10.03 4.14
C ALA A 79 7.63 -10.81 4.09
#